data_AF-A0A0M9GSV1-F1
#
_entry.id   AF-A0A0M9GSV1-F1
#
_cell.length_a   1.000
_cell.length_b   1.000
_cell.length_c   1.000
_cell.angle_alpha   90.00
_cell.angle_beta   90.00
_cell.angle_gamma   90.00
#
_symmetry.space_group_name_H-M   'P 1'
#
loop_
_entity.id
_entity.type
_entity.pdbx_description
1 polymer ?
#
loop_
_entity_poly.entity_id
_entity_poly.type
_entity_poly.pdbx_seq_one_letter_code
_entity_poly.pdbx_strand_id
1 'polypeptide(L)'
;MELAKTTEKLQVETGEKDKWNTNIEKLPLDNCSVGELQEGKVWEITEDAKEYKTLDEALDEASVEEKSIYEEANLEKGEVNGREVLQRTDIDYDAVDSLGRTNLERMQQGMPPLVDGKPIELHHIGQKSDSPLAELKVEEHRGPGNDGILHDKTVESEIDRQEFKKEREDHWKERAAQVLEERGNE
;
A
#
# COMPACT_ATOMS: atom_id res chain seq x y z
N MET A 1 17.84 46.82 58.59
CA MET A 1 19.24 46.37 58.45
C MET A 1 19.43 45.30 59.51
N GLU A 2 19.65 44.00 59.28
CA GLU A 2 20.12 43.22 58.14
C GLU A 2 19.47 41.82 58.25
N LEU A 3 18.81 41.36 57.17
CA LEU A 3 19.14 40.17 56.39
C LEU A 3 19.33 38.86 57.19
N ALA A 4 18.23 38.12 57.31
CA ALA A 4 18.23 36.67 57.39
C ALA A 4 18.78 36.05 56.09
N LYS A 5 19.46 34.91 56.22
CA LYS A 5 19.44 33.75 55.29
C LYS A 5 20.39 32.68 55.83
N THR A 6 19.84 31.75 56.60
CA THR A 6 20.48 30.47 56.89
C THR A 6 19.98 29.44 55.89
N THR A 7 20.92 28.66 55.40
CA THR A 7 20.86 27.78 54.24
C THR A 7 20.02 26.52 54.50
N GLU A 8 19.08 26.21 53.62
CA GLU A 8 18.41 24.90 53.56
C GLU A 8 18.60 24.32 52.15
N LYS A 9 19.37 23.24 52.04
CA LYS A 9 19.46 22.41 50.83
C LYS A 9 18.56 21.21 51.05
N LEU A 10 17.39 21.21 50.41
CA LEU A 10 16.55 20.03 50.30
C LEU A 10 17.19 19.01 49.34
N GLN A 11 17.35 17.79 49.84
CA GLN A 11 17.56 16.59 49.06
C GLN A 11 16.21 16.18 48.45
N VAL A 12 16.17 15.89 47.14
CA VAL A 12 15.01 15.29 46.51
C VAL A 12 15.25 13.78 46.47
N GLU A 13 14.57 13.07 47.35
CA GLU A 13 14.42 11.61 47.31
C GLU A 13 13.33 11.25 46.29
N THR A 14 13.65 10.27 45.44
CA THR A 14 12.74 9.69 44.46
C THR A 14 11.86 8.62 45.10
N GLY A 15 10.55 8.76 44.95
CA GLY A 15 9.55 7.73 45.22
C GLY A 15 8.22 8.13 44.56
N GLU A 16 7.24 7.27 44.30
CA GLU A 16 7.12 5.81 44.33
C GLU A 16 5.68 5.48 43.84
N LYS A 17 5.53 4.41 43.04
CA LYS A 17 4.39 3.45 42.92
C LYS A 17 2.99 3.81 42.37
N ASP A 18 2.64 3.00 41.37
CA ASP A 18 1.50 2.08 41.27
C ASP A 18 0.08 2.57 41.56
N LYS A 19 -0.78 2.47 40.52
CA LYS A 19 -2.07 1.76 40.56
C LYS A 19 -2.40 1.30 39.14
N TRP A 20 -2.69 0.02 38.93
CA TRP A 20 -3.84 -0.51 38.17
C TRP A 20 -3.76 -2.05 38.17
N ASN A 21 -4.49 -2.65 39.09
CA ASN A 21 -4.94 -4.05 39.15
C ASN A 21 -6.43 -3.90 39.56
N THR A 22 -7.46 -4.60 39.08
CA THR A 22 -7.67 -5.97 38.60
C THR A 22 -9.06 -6.01 37.96
N ASN A 23 -9.28 -6.75 36.86
CA ASN A 23 -10.38 -7.72 36.68
C ASN A 23 -10.47 -8.18 35.22
N ILE A 24 -9.93 -9.36 34.93
CA ILE A 24 -10.44 -10.19 33.83
C ILE A 24 -10.68 -11.58 34.44
N GLU A 25 -11.94 -11.98 34.44
CA GLU A 25 -12.40 -13.27 34.95
C GLU A 25 -11.87 -14.43 34.11
N LYS A 26 -11.75 -15.56 34.81
CA LYS A 26 -11.15 -16.83 34.38
C LYS A 26 -11.91 -17.48 33.22
N LEU A 27 -11.18 -17.85 32.17
CA LEU A 27 -11.56 -18.96 31.28
C LEU A 27 -10.48 -20.05 31.35
N PRO A 28 -10.86 -21.33 31.44
CA PRO A 28 -9.94 -22.43 31.76
C PRO A 28 -8.98 -22.74 30.62
N LEU A 29 -7.70 -22.75 30.99
CA LEU A 29 -6.57 -23.29 30.25
C LEU A 29 -6.72 -24.80 30.14
N ASP A 30 -6.74 -25.35 28.92
CA ASP A 30 -6.18 -26.66 28.67
C ASP A 30 -5.58 -26.73 27.25
N ASN A 31 -4.28 -27.00 27.27
CA ASN A 31 -3.47 -27.55 26.18
C ASN A 31 -2.98 -26.61 25.06
N CYS A 32 -2.12 -25.66 25.41
CA CYS A 32 -1.12 -25.13 24.48
C CYS A 32 0.27 -25.29 25.09
N SER A 33 1.04 -26.24 24.57
CA SER A 33 2.42 -26.51 24.98
C SER A 33 3.26 -25.25 24.80
N VAL A 34 3.75 -24.69 25.89
CA VAL A 34 4.64 -23.52 25.90
C VAL A 34 6.01 -23.98 25.41
N GLY A 35 6.34 -23.64 24.16
CA GLY A 35 7.72 -23.70 23.67
C GLY A 35 8.53 -22.54 24.24
N GLU A 36 9.71 -22.83 24.76
CA GLU A 36 10.69 -21.87 25.27
C GLU A 36 10.95 -20.74 24.26
N LEU A 37 10.79 -19.49 24.69
CA LEU A 37 11.18 -18.30 23.95
C LEU A 37 12.70 -18.17 24.02
N GLN A 38 13.39 -18.43 22.91
CA GLN A 38 14.82 -18.11 22.79
C GLN A 38 14.98 -16.61 22.52
N GLU A 39 15.56 -15.91 23.50
CA GLU A 39 16.08 -14.55 23.34
C GLU A 39 17.13 -14.52 22.22
N GLY A 40 17.00 -13.58 21.26
CA GLY A 40 18.03 -13.31 20.26
C GLY A 40 17.70 -13.65 18.81
N LYS A 41 16.42 -13.69 18.41
CA LYS A 41 16.07 -13.78 16.98
C LYS A 41 16.22 -12.41 16.32
N VAL A 42 17.44 -12.10 15.88
CA VAL A 42 17.68 -11.15 14.79
C VAL A 42 16.90 -11.70 13.59
N TRP A 43 15.94 -10.93 13.12
CA TRP A 43 15.29 -11.19 11.84
C TRP A 43 16.32 -10.81 10.78
N GLU A 44 16.97 -11.81 10.19
CA GLU A 44 17.60 -11.63 8.88
C GLU A 44 16.50 -11.16 7.93
N ILE A 45 16.58 -9.90 7.49
CA ILE A 45 15.90 -9.44 6.29
C ILE A 45 16.51 -10.26 5.18
N THR A 46 15.82 -11.28 4.70
CA THR A 46 16.19 -11.91 3.44
C THR A 46 15.95 -10.86 2.35
N GLU A 47 17.04 -10.32 1.82
CA GLU A 47 17.13 -9.39 0.68
C GLU A 47 16.65 -10.06 -0.63
N ASP A 48 15.41 -10.54 -0.66
CA ASP A 48 14.71 -10.89 -1.90
C ASP A 48 13.74 -9.75 -2.26
N ALA A 49 14.19 -8.50 -2.19
CA ALA A 49 13.45 -7.39 -2.76
C ALA A 49 13.39 -7.63 -4.27
N LYS A 50 12.19 -7.92 -4.78
CA LYS A 50 11.96 -8.12 -6.21
C LYS A 50 12.41 -6.82 -6.91
N GLU A 51 13.47 -6.91 -7.71
CA GLU A 51 14.02 -5.75 -8.42
C GLU A 51 13.05 -5.39 -9.55
N TYR A 52 12.39 -4.24 -9.43
CA TYR A 52 11.50 -3.70 -10.45
C TYR A 52 12.22 -2.65 -11.27
N LYS A 53 11.87 -2.56 -12.55
CA LYS A 53 12.35 -1.47 -13.40
C LYS A 53 11.82 -0.14 -12.92
N THR A 54 12.56 0.93 -13.21
CA THR A 54 12.05 2.29 -12.99
C THR A 54 11.02 2.65 -14.06
N LEU A 55 10.18 3.64 -13.74
CA LEU A 55 9.16 4.21 -14.61
C LEU A 55 9.79 4.86 -15.83
N ASP A 56 10.90 5.57 -15.65
CA ASP A 56 11.60 6.20 -16.76
C ASP A 56 12.14 5.15 -17.74
N GLU A 57 12.72 4.04 -17.23
CA GLU A 57 13.19 2.93 -18.08
C GLU A 57 12.03 2.22 -18.80
N ALA A 58 10.93 1.96 -18.11
CA ALA A 58 9.78 1.29 -18.72
C ALA A 58 9.07 2.18 -19.74
N LEU A 59 8.97 3.48 -19.47
CA LEU A 59 8.48 4.44 -20.45
C LEU A 59 9.44 4.51 -21.63
N ASP A 60 10.76 4.56 -21.46
CA ASP A 60 11.70 4.58 -22.59
C ASP A 60 11.57 3.36 -23.52
N GLU A 61 11.21 2.20 -22.97
CA GLU A 61 10.89 1.00 -23.75
C GLU A 61 9.48 1.01 -24.38
N ALA A 62 8.54 1.79 -23.83
CA ALA A 62 7.16 1.90 -24.30
C ALA A 62 7.04 2.68 -25.61
N SER A 63 6.00 2.33 -26.40
CA SER A 63 5.69 3.04 -27.65
C SER A 63 5.25 4.49 -27.40
N VAL A 64 5.39 5.36 -28.40
CA VAL A 64 4.96 6.77 -28.27
C VAL A 64 3.44 6.85 -28.05
N GLU A 65 2.69 5.98 -28.72
CA GLU A 65 1.24 5.87 -28.62
C GLU A 65 0.80 5.41 -27.22
N GLU A 66 1.53 4.47 -26.61
CA GLU A 66 1.30 4.04 -25.23
C GLU A 66 1.54 5.19 -24.23
N LYS A 67 2.62 5.95 -24.40
CA LYS A 67 2.90 7.14 -23.57
C LYS A 67 1.79 8.17 -23.64
N SER A 68 1.26 8.43 -24.84
CA SER A 68 0.17 9.39 -25.02
C SER A 68 -1.08 8.98 -24.24
N ILE A 69 -1.38 7.68 -24.09
CA ILE A 69 -2.51 7.22 -23.27
C ILE A 69 -2.29 7.59 -21.80
N TYR A 70 -1.07 7.45 -21.29
CA TYR A 70 -0.74 7.80 -19.91
C TYR A 70 -0.75 9.31 -19.65
N GLU A 71 -0.26 10.10 -20.61
CA GLU A 71 -0.25 11.57 -20.53
C GLU A 71 -1.65 12.18 -20.61
N GLU A 72 -2.57 11.55 -21.35
CA GLU A 72 -3.97 11.96 -21.43
C GLU A 72 -4.79 11.52 -20.20
N ALA A 73 -4.29 10.54 -19.43
CA ALA A 73 -4.91 10.08 -18.21
C ALA A 73 -4.50 10.93 -17.00
N ASN A 74 -5.38 11.06 -15.99
CA ASN A 74 -5.09 11.76 -14.74
C ASN A 74 -4.19 10.91 -13.82
N LEU A 75 -2.94 10.70 -14.24
CA LEU A 75 -1.97 9.85 -13.56
C LEU A 75 -0.80 10.68 -13.00
N GLU A 76 -0.31 10.30 -11.83
CA GLU A 76 0.89 10.85 -11.21
C GLU A 76 1.86 9.73 -10.81
N LYS A 77 3.16 10.04 -10.79
CA LYS A 77 4.18 9.09 -10.36
C LYS A 77 4.06 8.87 -8.85
N GLY A 78 3.95 7.61 -8.44
CA GLY A 78 4.00 7.18 -7.05
C GLY A 78 4.69 5.83 -6.91
N GLU A 79 4.64 5.28 -5.70
CA GLU A 79 5.22 3.98 -5.38
C GLU A 79 4.21 3.19 -4.53
N VAL A 80 4.00 1.91 -4.88
CA VAL A 80 3.15 0.99 -4.12
C VAL A 80 3.93 -0.31 -3.98
N ASN A 81 4.14 -0.76 -2.74
CA ASN A 81 4.84 -2.02 -2.45
C ASN A 81 6.26 -2.09 -3.07
N GLY A 82 7.01 -0.98 -3.01
CA GLY A 82 8.36 -0.90 -3.57
C GLY A 82 8.43 -0.93 -5.10
N ARG A 83 7.29 -0.84 -5.80
CA ARG A 83 7.20 -0.77 -7.27
C ARG A 83 6.70 0.62 -7.67
N GLU A 84 7.40 1.26 -8.61
CA GLU A 84 6.91 2.51 -9.18
C GLU A 84 5.59 2.28 -9.92
N VAL A 85 4.68 3.24 -9.82
CA VAL A 85 3.35 3.17 -10.43
C VAL A 85 2.90 4.55 -10.90
N LEU A 86 2.21 4.57 -12.04
CA LEU A 86 1.38 5.69 -12.47
C LEU A 86 0.02 5.59 -11.76
N GLN A 87 -0.07 6.26 -10.61
CA GLN A 87 -1.23 6.26 -9.73
C GLN A 87 -2.28 7.23 -10.23
N ARG A 88 -3.54 6.84 -10.09
CA ARG A 88 -4.65 7.68 -10.49
C ARG A 88 -5.03 8.66 -9.38
N THR A 89 -5.24 9.93 -9.74
CA THR A 89 -5.54 11.00 -8.78
C THR A 89 -7.03 11.34 -8.66
N ASP A 90 -7.86 10.92 -9.61
CA ASP A 90 -9.32 11.18 -9.63
C ASP A 90 -10.15 10.06 -8.96
N ILE A 91 -9.59 9.34 -7.98
CA ILE A 91 -10.31 8.31 -7.22
C ILE A 91 -11.00 8.95 -6.00
N ASP A 92 -12.34 8.89 -5.97
CA ASP A 92 -13.11 9.17 -4.76
C ASP A 92 -13.11 7.92 -3.86
N TYR A 93 -12.35 7.97 -2.76
CA TYR A 93 -12.22 6.86 -1.81
C TYR A 93 -13.48 6.63 -0.97
N ASP A 94 -14.35 7.62 -0.82
CA ASP A 94 -15.57 7.54 -0.02
C ASP A 94 -16.80 7.17 -0.87
N ALA A 95 -16.65 7.11 -2.20
CA ALA A 95 -17.69 6.64 -3.10
C ALA A 95 -18.13 5.21 -2.77
N VAL A 96 -19.45 5.00 -2.70
CA VAL A 96 -20.08 3.77 -2.23
C VAL A 96 -20.56 2.91 -3.39
N ASP A 97 -20.23 1.62 -3.37
CA ASP A 97 -20.69 0.65 -4.35
C ASP A 97 -22.14 0.19 -4.10
N SER A 98 -22.68 -0.62 -5.01
CA SER A 98 -24.06 -1.13 -4.91
C SER A 98 -24.32 -2.03 -3.68
N LEU A 99 -23.27 -2.48 -3.00
CA LEU A 99 -23.34 -3.31 -1.79
C LEU A 99 -23.10 -2.50 -0.52
N GLY A 100 -22.94 -1.18 -0.62
CA GLY A 100 -22.75 -0.30 0.54
C GLY A 100 -21.30 -0.19 1.01
N ARG A 101 -20.31 -0.60 0.20
CA ARG A 101 -18.88 -0.50 0.55
C ARG A 101 -18.25 0.72 -0.09
N THR A 102 -17.42 1.46 0.64
CA THR A 102 -16.63 2.55 0.05
C THR A 102 -15.51 2.01 -0.83
N ASN A 103 -14.97 2.83 -1.72
CA ASN A 103 -13.78 2.49 -2.49
C ASN A 103 -12.58 2.15 -1.61
N LEU A 104 -12.42 2.85 -0.48
CA LEU A 104 -11.39 2.53 0.51
C LEU A 104 -11.59 1.13 1.11
N GLU A 105 -12.81 0.77 1.53
CA GLU A 105 -13.12 -0.56 2.05
C GLU A 105 -12.90 -1.67 1.00
N ARG A 106 -13.18 -1.36 -0.28
CA ARG A 106 -12.89 -2.27 -1.39
C ARG A 106 -11.39 -2.50 -1.52
N MET A 107 -10.60 -1.43 -1.51
CA MET A 107 -9.15 -1.50 -1.63
C MET A 107 -8.51 -2.24 -0.45
N GLN A 108 -8.99 -2.02 0.78
CA GLN A 108 -8.57 -2.79 1.97
C GLN A 108 -8.81 -4.30 1.83
N GLN A 109 -9.80 -4.71 1.05
CA GLN A 109 -10.10 -6.11 0.73
C GLN A 109 -9.34 -6.63 -0.49
N GLY A 110 -8.44 -5.84 -1.08
CA GLY A 110 -7.72 -6.15 -2.32
C GLY A 110 -8.56 -6.03 -3.60
N MET A 111 -9.74 -5.39 -3.50
CA MET A 111 -10.58 -5.13 -4.67
C MET A 111 -10.26 -3.75 -5.25
N PRO A 112 -10.29 -3.59 -6.58
CA PRO A 112 -10.10 -2.30 -7.20
C PRO A 112 -11.21 -1.32 -6.81
N PRO A 113 -10.88 -0.02 -6.64
CA PRO A 113 -11.87 1.03 -6.51
C PRO A 113 -12.69 1.15 -7.80
N LEU A 114 -13.89 1.69 -7.68
CA LEU A 114 -14.80 1.95 -8.78
C LEU A 114 -14.76 3.43 -9.14
N VAL A 115 -14.57 3.73 -10.42
CA VAL A 115 -14.79 5.06 -10.99
C VAL A 115 -15.86 4.91 -12.06
N ASP A 116 -16.89 5.76 -12.01
CA ASP A 116 -18.06 5.68 -12.90
C ASP A 116 -18.74 4.29 -12.91
N GLY A 117 -18.70 3.60 -11.77
CA GLY A 117 -19.25 2.24 -11.59
C GLY A 117 -18.40 1.12 -12.21
N LYS A 118 -17.22 1.42 -12.74
CA LYS A 118 -16.29 0.44 -13.32
C LYS A 118 -15.03 0.31 -12.49
N PRO A 119 -14.49 -0.91 -12.33
CA PRO A 119 -13.24 -1.11 -11.60
C PRO A 119 -12.07 -0.50 -12.35
N ILE A 120 -11.16 0.13 -11.62
CA ILE A 120 -9.84 0.49 -12.15
C ILE A 120 -9.06 -0.79 -12.45
N GLU A 121 -8.39 -0.82 -13.60
CA GLU A 121 -7.54 -1.90 -14.05
C GLU A 121 -6.07 -1.52 -13.90
N LEU A 122 -5.26 -2.50 -13.52
CA LEU A 122 -3.80 -2.37 -13.49
C LEU A 122 -3.24 -2.85 -14.82
N HIS A 123 -2.30 -2.10 -15.36
CA HIS A 123 -1.58 -2.39 -16.59
C HIS A 123 -0.07 -2.39 -16.34
N HIS A 124 0.67 -3.36 -16.89
CA HIS A 124 2.14 -3.40 -16.85
C HIS A 124 2.69 -2.60 -18.03
N ILE A 125 3.43 -1.52 -17.75
CA ILE A 125 3.99 -0.64 -18.78
C ILE A 125 5.00 -1.41 -19.65
N GLY A 126 4.79 -1.45 -20.96
CA GLY A 126 5.64 -2.23 -21.86
C GLY A 126 5.50 -3.76 -21.72
N GLN A 127 4.43 -4.25 -21.08
CA GLN A 127 4.04 -5.67 -20.99
C GLN A 127 5.02 -6.63 -20.29
N LYS A 128 5.93 -6.10 -19.45
CA LYS A 128 6.89 -6.93 -18.70
C LYS A 128 6.46 -7.12 -17.26
N SER A 129 6.69 -8.32 -16.72
CA SER A 129 6.27 -8.67 -15.35
C SER A 129 7.02 -7.91 -14.24
N ASP A 130 8.16 -7.30 -14.55
CA ASP A 130 9.01 -6.47 -13.69
C ASP A 130 8.82 -4.95 -13.89
N SER A 131 7.97 -4.54 -14.85
CA SER A 131 7.75 -3.13 -15.21
C SER A 131 6.76 -2.37 -14.29
N PRO A 132 6.93 -1.08 -14.05
CA PRO A 132 5.94 -0.26 -13.34
C PRO A 132 4.49 -0.46 -13.79
N LEU A 133 3.57 -0.25 -12.86
CA LEU A 133 2.13 -0.40 -13.12
C LEU A 133 1.50 0.94 -13.51
N ALA A 134 0.37 0.90 -14.21
CA ALA A 134 -0.49 2.05 -14.46
C ALA A 134 -1.95 1.77 -14.05
N GLU A 135 -2.58 2.72 -13.37
CA GLU A 135 -3.96 2.64 -12.88
C GLU A 135 -4.96 3.24 -13.87
N LEU A 136 -5.45 2.42 -14.81
CA LEU A 136 -6.27 2.86 -15.93
C LEU A 136 -7.76 2.55 -15.74
N LYS A 137 -8.63 3.40 -16.30
CA LYS A 137 -10.06 3.09 -16.48
C LYS A 137 -10.17 2.01 -17.54
N VAL A 138 -11.26 1.25 -17.50
CA VAL A 138 -11.54 0.22 -18.52
C VAL A 138 -11.51 0.82 -19.93
N GLU A 139 -12.02 2.04 -20.09
CA GLU A 139 -12.03 2.79 -21.33
C GLU A 139 -10.63 3.23 -21.77
N GLU A 140 -9.74 3.57 -20.85
CA GLU A 140 -8.36 3.95 -21.18
C GLU A 140 -7.52 2.72 -21.50
N HIS A 141 -7.77 1.60 -20.82
CA HIS A 141 -7.02 0.36 -20.97
C HIS A 141 -7.47 -0.48 -22.18
N ARG A 142 -8.78 -0.60 -22.39
CA ARG A 142 -9.38 -1.46 -23.43
C ARG A 142 -10.36 -0.72 -24.34
N GLY A 143 -10.33 0.60 -24.32
CA GLY A 143 -11.14 1.41 -25.21
C GLY A 143 -10.81 1.21 -26.69
N PRO A 144 -11.63 1.77 -27.58
CA PRO A 144 -11.41 1.69 -29.02
C PRO A 144 -10.03 2.25 -29.38
N GLY A 145 -9.17 1.42 -29.96
CA GLY A 145 -7.78 1.78 -30.31
C GLY A 145 -6.78 1.41 -29.23
N ASN A 146 -7.07 1.68 -27.96
CA ASN A 146 -6.12 1.50 -26.85
C ASN A 146 -5.80 0.04 -26.55
N ASP A 147 -6.77 -0.90 -26.67
CA ASP A 147 -6.50 -2.34 -26.44
C ASP A 147 -5.37 -2.85 -27.33
N GLY A 148 -5.31 -2.41 -28.60
CA GLY A 148 -4.27 -2.84 -29.53
C GLY A 148 -2.91 -2.18 -29.30
N ILE A 149 -2.89 -1.01 -28.67
CA ILE A 149 -1.66 -0.27 -28.34
C ILE A 149 -1.05 -0.84 -27.06
N LEU A 150 -1.87 -1.00 -26.02
CA LEU A 150 -1.44 -1.48 -24.71
C LEU A 150 -1.24 -3.01 -24.69
N HIS A 151 -1.99 -3.76 -25.50
CA HIS A 151 -1.85 -5.22 -25.66
C HIS A 151 -1.42 -5.60 -27.08
N ASP A 152 -0.17 -5.31 -27.44
CA ASP A 152 0.52 -5.98 -28.54
C ASP A 152 0.48 -7.52 -28.39
N LYS A 153 -0.43 -8.15 -29.14
CA LYS A 153 -0.63 -9.60 -29.16
C LYS A 153 0.44 -10.36 -29.93
N THR A 154 1.41 -9.66 -30.53
CA THR A 154 2.54 -10.28 -31.25
C THR A 154 3.70 -10.60 -30.31
N VAL A 155 3.73 -9.99 -29.12
CA VAL A 155 4.71 -10.27 -28.06
C VAL A 155 4.14 -11.35 -27.13
N GLU A 156 4.97 -12.32 -26.77
CA GLU A 156 4.58 -13.34 -25.79
C GLU A 156 4.53 -12.70 -24.40
N SER A 157 3.35 -12.74 -23.76
CA SER A 157 3.16 -12.20 -22.42
C SER A 157 3.97 -13.00 -21.40
N GLU A 158 4.94 -12.35 -20.75
CA GLU A 158 5.71 -12.92 -19.64
C GLU A 158 4.92 -12.96 -18.31
N ILE A 159 3.70 -12.40 -18.30
CA ILE A 159 2.89 -12.23 -17.10
C ILE A 159 2.16 -13.54 -16.74
N ASP A 160 2.46 -14.09 -15.57
CA ASP A 160 1.66 -15.15 -14.96
C ASP A 160 0.33 -14.58 -14.43
N ARG A 161 -0.80 -15.12 -14.90
CA ARG A 161 -2.14 -14.61 -14.56
C ARG A 161 -2.52 -14.82 -13.09
N GLN A 162 -2.02 -15.88 -12.45
CA GLN A 162 -2.28 -16.16 -11.04
C GLN A 162 -1.43 -15.26 -10.16
N GLU A 163 -0.15 -15.09 -10.51
CA GLU A 163 0.74 -14.15 -9.83
C GLU A 163 0.20 -12.73 -9.95
N PHE A 164 -0.21 -12.31 -11.15
CA PHE A 164 -0.76 -10.97 -11.37
C PHE A 164 -2.06 -10.76 -10.59
N LYS A 165 -2.90 -11.78 -10.43
CA LYS A 165 -4.09 -11.65 -9.58
C LYS A 165 -3.71 -11.32 -8.14
N LYS A 166 -2.70 -12.00 -7.60
CA LYS A 166 -2.20 -11.74 -6.24
C LYS A 166 -1.58 -10.35 -6.16
N GLU A 167 -0.74 -10.00 -7.12
CA GLU A 167 -0.12 -8.68 -7.22
C GLU A 167 -1.17 -7.57 -7.19
N ARG A 168 -2.25 -7.70 -7.97
CA ARG A 168 -3.35 -6.73 -7.96
C ARG A 168 -4.01 -6.61 -6.60
N GLU A 169 -4.27 -7.74 -5.93
CA GLU A 169 -4.87 -7.73 -4.59
C GLU A 169 -3.96 -7.05 -3.57
N ASP A 170 -2.65 -7.31 -3.63
CA ASP A 170 -1.65 -6.73 -2.73
C ASP A 170 -1.45 -5.23 -3.03
N HIS A 171 -1.42 -4.83 -4.30
CA HIS A 171 -1.37 -3.43 -4.75
C HIS A 171 -2.49 -2.60 -4.13
N TRP A 172 -3.74 -3.05 -4.25
CA TRP A 172 -4.87 -2.26 -3.72
C TRP A 172 -4.89 -2.19 -2.20
N LYS A 173 -4.47 -3.25 -1.50
CA LYS A 173 -4.35 -3.23 -0.04
C LYS A 173 -3.30 -2.23 0.42
N GLU A 174 -2.15 -2.21 -0.23
CA GLU A 174 -1.07 -1.28 0.08
C GLU A 174 -1.49 0.15 -0.24
N ARG A 175 -2.14 0.37 -1.39
CA ARG A 175 -2.70 1.67 -1.75
C ARG A 175 -3.72 2.16 -0.71
N ALA A 176 -4.57 1.27 -0.17
CA ALA A 176 -5.47 1.63 0.92
C ALA A 176 -4.73 1.99 2.21
N ALA A 177 -3.65 1.28 2.55
CA ALA A 177 -2.84 1.58 3.73
C ALA A 177 -2.21 2.98 3.63
N GLN A 178 -1.65 3.33 2.48
CA GLN A 178 -1.11 4.67 2.22
C GLN A 178 -2.17 5.76 2.37
N VAL A 179 -3.36 5.57 1.77
CA VAL A 179 -4.47 6.54 1.87
C VAL A 179 -4.95 6.72 3.32
N LEU A 180 -4.94 5.65 4.12
CA LEU A 180 -5.30 5.74 5.54
C LEU A 180 -4.25 6.49 6.36
N GLU A 181 -2.97 6.28 6.06
CA GLU A 181 -1.88 7.01 6.69
C GLU A 181 -1.93 8.50 6.34
N GLU A 182 -2.15 8.84 5.07
CA GLU A 182 -2.34 10.23 4.61
C GLU A 182 -3.49 10.91 5.37
N ARG A 183 -4.66 10.25 5.46
CA ARG A 183 -5.84 10.77 6.18
C ARG A 183 -5.65 10.87 7.69
N GLY A 184 -4.83 9.99 8.28
CA GLY A 184 -4.56 9.97 9.72
C GLY A 184 -3.58 11.05 10.18
N ASN A 185 -2.86 11.66 9.24
CA ASN A 185 -1.89 12.72 9.47
C ASN A 185 -2.48 14.14 9.26
N GLU A 186 -3.76 14.24 8.91
CA GLU A 186 -4.54 15.50 8.82
C GLU A 186 -5.28 15.86 10.12
#